data_AF-A0A3M1BUH7-F1
#
_entry.id   AF-A0A3M1BUH7-F1
#
_cell.length_a   1.000
_cell.length_b   1.000
_cell.length_c   1.000
_cell.angle_alpha   90.00
_cell.angle_beta   90.00
_cell.angle_gamma   90.00
#
_symmetry.space_group_name_H-M   'P 1'
#
loop_
_entity.id
_entity.type
_entity.pdbx_description
1 polymer ?
#
loop_
_entity_poly.entity_id
_entity_poly.type
_entity_poly.pdbx_seq_one_letter_code
_entity_poly.pdbx_strand_id
1 'polypeptide(L)'
;MEKSAVLTALLVQDRLIRLNMQMLEGVLREIRADVEELNLLAEACLSEDEYRRYRDIVLKVEADLLTKTSEIVDHIYDIYEVFNFDITFLSTLPEELGREIERLDAVNSINSKLELIITIMDEILLVAEESPKMFAILTPFRVYREVIKQGIEFNRRLNELSLQKTG
;
A
#
# COMPACT_ATOMS: atom_id res chain seq x y z
N MET A 1 29.55 -6.68 -9.28
CA MET A 1 28.86 -6.66 -7.97
C MET A 1 29.34 -7.85 -7.16
N GLU A 2 29.64 -7.71 -5.86
CA GLU A 2 30.04 -8.85 -5.03
C GLU A 2 28.83 -9.78 -4.80
N LYS A 3 29.02 -11.12 -4.78
CA LYS A 3 27.92 -12.09 -4.61
C LYS A 3 27.11 -11.85 -3.32
N SER A 4 27.77 -11.39 -2.27
CA SER A 4 27.18 -10.96 -0.99
C SER A 4 26.20 -9.80 -1.15
N ALA A 5 26.53 -8.84 -2.02
CA ALA A 5 25.72 -7.66 -2.29
C ALA A 5 24.46 -8.04 -3.08
N VAL A 6 24.58 -8.88 -4.11
CA VAL A 6 23.45 -9.44 -4.87
C VAL A 6 22.50 -10.21 -3.94
N LEU A 7 23.04 -11.07 -3.07
CA LEU A 7 22.24 -11.80 -2.08
C LEU A 7 21.49 -10.87 -1.13
N THR A 8 22.14 -9.79 -0.67
CA THR A 8 21.51 -8.80 0.21
C THR A 8 20.35 -8.10 -0.50
N ALA A 9 20.57 -7.64 -1.73
CA ALA A 9 19.55 -6.98 -2.54
C ALA A 9 18.34 -7.91 -2.77
N LEU A 10 18.58 -9.17 -3.14
CA LEU A 10 17.53 -10.18 -3.33
C LEU A 10 16.68 -10.38 -2.07
N LEU A 11 17.32 -10.59 -0.92
CA LEU A 11 16.59 -10.82 0.33
C LEU A 11 15.80 -9.59 0.75
N VAL A 12 16.33 -8.39 0.55
CA VAL A 12 15.60 -7.15 0.84
C VAL A 12 14.39 -7.01 -0.07
N GLN A 13 14.56 -7.21 -1.39
CA GLN A 13 13.46 -7.13 -2.36
C GLN A 13 12.35 -8.16 -2.06
N ASP A 14 12.70 -9.43 -1.84
CA ASP A 14 11.72 -10.47 -1.45
C ASP A 14 10.91 -10.05 -0.22
N ARG A 15 11.59 -9.52 0.81
CA ARG A 15 10.93 -9.13 2.06
C ARG A 15 10.07 -7.89 1.90
N LEU A 16 10.52 -6.90 1.15
CA LEU A 16 9.73 -5.69 0.89
C LEU A 16 8.50 -6.01 0.05
N ILE A 17 8.61 -6.82 -1.01
CA ILE A 17 7.45 -7.20 -1.83
C ILE A 17 6.39 -7.90 -0.97
N ARG A 18 6.79 -8.94 -0.22
CA ARG A 18 5.87 -9.68 0.67
C ARG A 18 5.26 -8.81 1.77
N LEU A 19 6.05 -7.91 2.37
CA LEU A 19 5.56 -6.99 3.41
C LEU A 19 4.44 -6.11 2.86
N ASN A 20 4.63 -5.55 1.66
CA ASN A 20 3.65 -4.66 1.04
C ASN A 20 2.37 -5.42 0.63
N MET A 21 2.49 -6.65 0.14
CA MET A 21 1.33 -7.52 -0.11
C MET A 21 0.51 -7.72 1.17
N GLN A 22 1.16 -8.18 2.25
CA GLN A 22 0.50 -8.46 3.53
C GLN A 22 -0.12 -7.22 4.15
N MET A 23 0.57 -6.08 4.06
CA MET A 23 0.05 -4.79 4.53
C MET A 23 -1.23 -4.42 3.78
N LEU A 24 -1.23 -4.49 2.45
CA LEU A 24 -2.41 -4.13 1.66
C LEU A 24 -3.58 -5.09 1.84
N GLU A 25 -3.33 -6.40 1.93
CA GLU A 25 -4.36 -7.39 2.25
C GLU A 25 -4.96 -7.15 3.65
N GLY A 26 -4.12 -6.76 4.62
CA GLY A 26 -4.56 -6.37 5.96
C GLY A 26 -5.43 -5.12 5.91
N VAL A 27 -4.94 -4.04 5.30
CA VAL A 27 -5.67 -2.77 5.16
C VAL A 27 -7.01 -2.99 4.44
N LEU A 28 -7.03 -3.78 3.36
CA LEU A 28 -8.26 -4.09 2.62
C LEU A 28 -9.30 -4.79 3.50
N ARG A 29 -8.86 -5.71 4.35
CA ARG A 29 -9.73 -6.46 5.26
C ARG A 29 -10.33 -5.55 6.33
N GLU A 30 -9.50 -4.71 6.94
CA GLU A 30 -9.94 -3.83 8.02
C GLU A 30 -10.86 -2.71 7.49
N ILE A 31 -10.59 -2.14 6.31
CA ILE A 31 -11.48 -1.14 5.68
C ILE A 31 -12.90 -1.70 5.51
N ARG A 32 -13.03 -2.94 5.03
CA ARG A 32 -14.36 -3.56 4.85
C ARG A 32 -15.11 -3.67 6.18
N ALA A 33 -14.43 -4.12 7.23
CA ALA A 33 -15.03 -4.25 8.56
C ALA A 33 -15.42 -2.87 9.12
N ASP A 34 -14.54 -1.88 8.98
CA ASP A 34 -14.79 -0.54 9.49
C ASP A 34 -15.93 0.15 8.77
N VAL A 35 -16.06 0.03 7.45
CA VAL A 35 -17.14 0.71 6.74
C VAL A 35 -18.52 0.27 7.25
N GLU A 36 -18.69 -1.01 7.57
CA GLU A 36 -19.92 -1.51 8.19
C GLU A 36 -20.17 -0.85 9.56
N GLU A 37 -19.15 -0.77 10.42
CA GLU A 37 -19.26 -0.15 11.75
C GLU A 37 -19.49 1.37 11.67
N LEU A 38 -18.75 2.05 10.80
CA LEU A 38 -18.81 3.49 10.62
C LEU A 38 -20.18 3.93 10.08
N ASN A 39 -20.82 3.13 9.24
CA ASN A 39 -22.18 3.41 8.77
C ASN A 39 -23.20 3.45 9.93
N LEU A 40 -23.07 2.53 10.90
CA LEU A 40 -23.92 2.49 12.10
C LEU A 40 -23.66 3.70 13.01
N LEU A 41 -22.38 4.05 13.21
CA LEU A 41 -22.00 5.21 14.02
C LEU A 41 -22.44 6.52 13.36
N ALA A 42 -22.35 6.62 12.04
CA ALA A 42 -22.81 7.76 11.27
C ALA A 42 -24.32 7.95 11.41
N GLU A 43 -25.11 6.88 11.26
CA GLU A 43 -26.56 6.95 11.42
C GLU A 43 -26.98 7.38 12.83
N ALA A 44 -26.26 6.92 13.87
CA ALA A 44 -26.58 7.22 15.26
C ALA A 44 -26.13 8.63 15.71
N CYS A 45 -24.99 9.11 15.22
CA CYS A 45 -24.33 10.29 15.79
C CYS A 45 -24.42 11.55 14.93
N LEU A 46 -24.63 11.42 13.62
CA LEU A 46 -24.67 12.57 12.70
C LEU A 46 -26.08 13.16 12.60
N SER A 47 -26.17 14.46 12.34
CA SER A 47 -27.42 15.06 11.88
C SER A 47 -27.78 14.57 10.47
N GLU A 48 -29.03 14.72 10.03
CA GLU A 48 -29.44 14.29 8.67
C GLU A 48 -28.53 14.87 7.58
N ASP A 49 -28.18 16.16 7.66
CA ASP A 49 -27.34 16.82 6.66
C ASP A 49 -25.89 16.32 6.68
N GLU A 50 -25.35 15.99 7.86
CA GLU A 50 -24.02 15.38 7.99
C GLU A 50 -24.03 13.93 7.49
N TYR A 51 -25.07 13.16 7.83
CA TYR A 51 -25.22 11.77 7.42
C TYR A 51 -25.36 11.62 5.90
N ARG A 52 -26.13 12.49 5.24
CA ARG A 52 -26.25 12.50 3.77
C ARG A 52 -24.88 12.71 3.11
N ARG A 53 -24.13 13.72 3.57
CA ARG A 53 -22.78 14.02 3.06
C ARG A 53 -21.79 12.88 3.32
N TYR A 54 -21.81 12.32 4.53
CA TYR A 54 -21.03 11.14 4.89
C TYR A 54 -21.30 9.99 3.91
N ARG A 55 -22.58 9.65 3.70
CA ARG A 55 -22.97 8.52 2.87
C ARG A 55 -22.54 8.72 1.41
N ASP A 56 -22.77 9.90 0.85
CA ASP A 56 -22.45 10.20 -0.55
C ASP A 56 -20.94 10.01 -0.84
N ILE A 57 -20.09 10.37 0.12
CA ILE A 57 -18.63 10.33 -0.07
C ILE A 57 -18.07 8.97 0.31
N VAL A 58 -18.51 8.39 1.44
CA VAL A 58 -18.00 7.08 1.89
C VAL A 58 -18.37 5.98 0.91
N LEU A 59 -19.58 5.95 0.35
CA LEU A 59 -19.94 4.92 -0.63
C LEU A 59 -19.09 4.99 -1.90
N LYS A 60 -18.83 6.21 -2.38
CA LYS A 60 -18.00 6.40 -3.57
C LYS A 60 -16.56 5.95 -3.29
N VAL A 61 -16.00 6.44 -2.19
CA VAL A 61 -14.59 6.18 -1.87
C VAL A 61 -14.37 4.75 -1.41
N GLU A 62 -15.32 4.11 -0.72
CA GLU A 62 -15.24 2.68 -0.41
C GLU A 62 -15.11 1.86 -1.70
N ALA A 63 -15.99 2.07 -2.68
CA ALA A 63 -15.94 1.34 -3.93
C ALA A 63 -14.61 1.57 -4.68
N ASP A 64 -14.16 2.82 -4.76
CA ASP A 64 -12.90 3.19 -5.40
C ASP A 64 -11.69 2.59 -4.66
N LEU A 65 -11.68 2.64 -3.33
CA LEU A 65 -10.61 2.15 -2.48
C LEU A 65 -10.50 0.63 -2.49
N LEU A 66 -11.63 -0.08 -2.41
CA LEU A 66 -11.66 -1.55 -2.49
C LEU A 66 -11.19 -2.04 -3.86
N THR A 67 -11.70 -1.43 -4.93
CA THR A 67 -11.31 -1.77 -6.29
C THR A 67 -9.83 -1.49 -6.50
N LYS A 68 -9.37 -0.29 -6.14
CA LYS A 68 -7.99 0.10 -6.39
C LYS A 68 -6.99 -0.69 -5.56
N THR A 69 -7.32 -0.98 -4.31
CA THR A 69 -6.46 -1.81 -3.45
C THR A 69 -6.36 -3.22 -4.01
N SER A 70 -7.47 -3.81 -4.49
CA SER A 70 -7.44 -5.13 -5.15
C SER A 70 -6.56 -5.13 -6.40
N GLU A 71 -6.74 -4.16 -7.30
CA GLU A 71 -5.91 -4.02 -8.51
C GLU A 71 -4.42 -3.90 -8.18
N ILE A 72 -4.10 -3.19 -7.10
CA ILE A 72 -2.72 -3.01 -6.67
C ILE A 72 -2.17 -4.30 -6.08
N VAL A 73 -2.94 -5.02 -5.27
CA VAL A 73 -2.51 -6.32 -4.74
C VAL A 73 -2.20 -7.29 -5.89
N ASP A 74 -3.07 -7.38 -6.90
CA ASP A 74 -2.85 -8.20 -8.10
C ASP A 74 -1.57 -7.79 -8.84
N HIS A 75 -1.35 -6.48 -9.04
CA HIS A 75 -0.12 -5.95 -9.65
C HIS A 75 1.14 -6.34 -8.86
N ILE A 76 1.07 -6.38 -7.53
CA ILE A 76 2.22 -6.80 -6.71
C ILE A 76 2.46 -8.31 -6.83
N TYR A 77 1.38 -9.11 -6.92
CA TYR A 77 1.50 -10.54 -7.22
C TYR A 77 2.21 -10.78 -8.55
N ASP A 78 1.83 -10.07 -9.61
CA ASP A 78 2.48 -10.17 -10.93
C ASP A 78 3.97 -9.83 -10.86
N ILE A 79 4.34 -8.73 -10.18
CA ILE A 79 5.75 -8.37 -9.94
C ILE A 79 6.48 -9.51 -9.22
N TYR A 80 5.84 -10.09 -8.21
CA TYR A 80 6.45 -11.13 -7.41
C TYR A 80 6.65 -12.44 -8.19
N GLU A 81 5.76 -12.76 -9.11
CA GLU A 81 5.94 -13.89 -10.04
C GLU A 81 7.15 -13.69 -10.94
N VAL A 82 7.30 -12.50 -11.55
CA VAL A 82 8.47 -12.16 -12.39
C VAL A 82 9.75 -12.23 -11.57
N PHE A 83 9.76 -11.65 -10.37
CA PHE A 83 10.90 -11.70 -9.45
C PHE A 83 11.34 -13.14 -9.13
N ASN A 84 10.40 -14.02 -8.81
CA ASN A 84 10.70 -15.43 -8.53
C ASN A 84 11.19 -16.19 -9.75
N PHE A 85 10.65 -15.87 -10.94
CA PHE A 85 11.12 -16.43 -12.20
C PHE A 85 12.58 -16.06 -12.45
N ASP A 86 12.94 -14.77 -12.32
CA ASP A 86 14.30 -14.28 -12.55
C ASP A 86 15.30 -14.90 -11.59
N ILE A 87 14.95 -15.02 -10.30
CA ILE A 87 15.78 -15.73 -9.31
C ILE A 87 16.04 -17.16 -9.73
N THR A 88 14.99 -17.87 -10.14
CA THR A 88 15.10 -19.29 -10.49
C THR A 88 15.97 -19.46 -11.72
N PHE A 89 15.72 -18.66 -12.76
CA PHE A 89 16.37 -18.75 -14.06
C PHE A 89 17.82 -18.27 -14.04
N LEU A 90 18.12 -17.19 -13.31
CA LEU A 90 19.43 -16.56 -13.25
C LEU A 90 20.25 -16.94 -12.01
N SER A 91 19.81 -17.95 -11.24
CA SER A 91 20.48 -18.39 -10.01
C SER A 91 21.96 -18.71 -10.16
N THR A 92 22.40 -19.13 -11.36
CA THR A 92 23.81 -19.43 -11.66
C THR A 92 24.60 -18.23 -12.18
N LEU A 93 23.95 -17.08 -12.43
CA LEU A 93 24.52 -15.87 -13.03
C LEU A 93 24.23 -14.63 -12.15
N PRO A 94 24.97 -14.45 -11.04
CA PRO A 94 24.68 -13.39 -10.06
C PRO A 94 24.72 -11.97 -10.63
N GLU A 95 25.54 -11.71 -11.65
CA GLU A 95 25.61 -10.38 -12.28
C GLU A 95 24.35 -10.05 -13.09
N GLU A 96 23.83 -11.03 -13.85
CA GLU A 96 22.59 -10.85 -14.61
C GLU A 96 21.38 -10.78 -13.67
N LEU A 97 21.38 -11.60 -12.61
CA LEU A 97 20.35 -11.52 -11.57
C LEU A 97 20.31 -10.14 -10.90
N GLY A 98 21.49 -9.57 -10.60
CA GLY A 98 21.60 -8.22 -10.08
C GLY A 98 20.99 -7.16 -10.99
N ARG A 99 21.25 -7.25 -12.31
CA ARG A 99 20.70 -6.32 -13.31
C ARG A 99 19.19 -6.44 -13.45
N GLU A 100 18.65 -7.66 -13.48
CA GLU A 100 17.19 -7.83 -13.60
C GLU A 100 16.45 -7.34 -12.35
N ILE A 101 17.04 -7.46 -11.15
CA ILE A 101 16.47 -6.84 -9.93
C ILE A 101 16.38 -5.31 -10.08
N GLU A 102 17.47 -4.67 -10.51
CA GLU A 102 17.50 -3.22 -10.72
C GLU A 102 16.48 -2.79 -11.78
N ARG A 103 16.36 -3.58 -12.86
CA ARG A 103 15.42 -3.32 -13.96
C ARG A 103 13.96 -3.52 -13.56
N LEU A 104 13.66 -4.53 -12.75
CA LEU A 104 12.30 -4.79 -12.28
C LEU A 104 11.78 -3.61 -11.45
N ASP A 105 12.66 -2.95 -10.71
CA ASP A 105 12.37 -1.77 -9.89
C ASP A 105 11.11 -1.94 -9.02
N ALA A 106 10.96 -3.15 -8.48
CA ALA A 106 9.72 -3.63 -7.85
C ALA A 106 9.26 -2.70 -6.73
N VAL A 107 10.17 -2.32 -5.84
CA VAL A 107 9.86 -1.49 -4.67
C VAL A 107 9.36 -0.09 -5.05
N ASN A 108 9.97 0.54 -6.06
CA ASN A 108 9.51 1.86 -6.51
C ASN A 108 8.15 1.75 -7.22
N SER A 109 7.96 0.71 -8.04
CA SER A 109 6.67 0.40 -8.66
C SER A 109 5.57 0.22 -7.60
N ILE A 110 5.85 -0.55 -6.53
CA ILE A 110 4.96 -0.71 -5.37
C ILE A 110 4.67 0.65 -4.72
N ASN A 111 5.69 1.44 -4.39
CA ASN A 111 5.53 2.74 -3.74
C ASN A 111 4.62 3.67 -4.54
N SER A 112 4.80 3.76 -5.86
CA SER A 112 3.93 4.56 -6.72
C SER A 112 2.47 4.10 -6.68
N LYS A 113 2.21 2.79 -6.54
CA LYS A 113 0.85 2.29 -6.36
C LYS A 113 0.28 2.64 -4.99
N LEU A 114 1.07 2.54 -3.93
CA LEU A 114 0.66 2.94 -2.57
C LEU A 114 0.29 4.43 -2.49
N GLU A 115 0.98 5.30 -3.23
CA GLU A 115 0.65 6.73 -3.33
C GLU A 115 -0.74 6.98 -3.95
N LEU A 116 -1.18 6.11 -4.87
CA LEU A 116 -2.55 6.19 -5.40
C LEU A 116 -3.59 5.89 -4.32
N ILE A 117 -3.33 4.92 -3.45
CA ILE A 117 -4.22 4.59 -2.32
C ILE A 117 -4.30 5.76 -1.35
N ILE A 118 -3.17 6.39 -1.03
CA ILE A 118 -3.13 7.59 -0.18
C ILE A 118 -4.00 8.70 -0.78
N THR A 119 -3.93 8.91 -2.09
CA THR A 119 -4.71 9.95 -2.78
C THR A 119 -6.21 9.70 -2.61
N ILE A 120 -6.66 8.44 -2.79
CA ILE A 120 -8.06 8.06 -2.58
C ILE A 120 -8.49 8.26 -1.13
N MET A 121 -7.64 7.90 -0.17
CA MET A 121 -7.93 8.14 1.26
C MET A 121 -8.00 9.63 1.59
N ASP A 122 -7.12 10.44 1.00
CA ASP A 122 -7.14 11.90 1.20
C ASP A 122 -8.47 12.52 0.73
N GLU A 123 -9.09 12.02 -0.34
CA GLU A 123 -10.43 12.46 -0.76
C GLU A 123 -11.50 12.24 0.31
N ILE A 124 -11.51 11.08 0.99
CA ILE A 124 -12.45 10.82 2.09
C ILE A 124 -12.19 11.76 3.28
N LEU A 125 -10.93 12.07 3.53
CA LEU A 125 -10.51 12.84 4.70
C LEU A 125 -10.80 14.34 4.57
N LEU A 126 -11.04 14.85 3.37
CA LEU A 126 -11.46 16.25 3.15
C LEU A 126 -12.78 16.55 3.88
N VAL A 127 -13.71 15.59 3.94
CA VAL A 127 -15.01 15.75 4.63
C VAL A 127 -14.86 15.73 6.14
N ALA A 128 -13.78 15.13 6.64
CA ALA A 128 -13.51 15.03 8.06
C ALA A 128 -13.24 16.40 8.70
N GLU A 129 -12.95 17.43 7.90
CA GLU A 129 -12.75 18.81 8.37
C GLU A 129 -14.06 19.57 8.61
N GLU A 130 -15.20 19.03 8.17
CA GLU A 130 -16.50 19.73 8.23
C GLU A 130 -17.13 19.73 9.63
N SER A 131 -16.88 18.70 10.45
CA SER A 131 -17.39 18.66 11.82
C SER A 131 -16.55 17.77 12.75
N PRO A 132 -16.53 18.03 14.07
CA PRO A 132 -15.84 17.16 15.03
C PRO A 132 -16.35 15.72 15.04
N LYS A 133 -17.62 15.50 14.66
CA LYS A 133 -18.20 14.15 14.58
C LYS A 133 -17.71 13.41 13.34
N MET A 134 -17.68 14.07 12.19
CA MET A 134 -17.09 13.54 10.96
C MET A 134 -15.60 13.23 11.16
N PHE A 135 -14.88 14.14 11.83
CA PHE A 135 -13.50 13.93 12.24
C PHE A 135 -13.32 12.64 13.04
N ALA A 136 -14.21 12.38 14.01
CA ALA A 136 -14.13 11.19 14.86
C ALA A 136 -14.46 9.91 14.08
N ILE A 137 -15.55 9.90 13.31
CA ILE A 137 -16.00 8.75 12.52
C ILE A 137 -14.94 8.35 11.48
N LEU A 138 -14.29 9.31 10.82
CA LEU A 138 -13.29 9.02 9.79
C LEU A 138 -11.88 8.73 10.34
N THR A 139 -11.73 8.55 11.64
CA THR A 139 -10.44 8.22 12.28
C THR A 139 -9.77 6.98 11.66
N PRO A 140 -10.47 5.87 11.38
CA PRO A 140 -9.80 4.69 10.85
C PRO A 140 -9.11 4.93 9.50
N PHE A 141 -9.73 5.69 8.59
CA PHE A 141 -9.11 6.08 7.31
C PHE A 141 -7.81 6.87 7.49
N ARG A 142 -7.68 7.66 8.56
CA ARG A 142 -6.43 8.36 8.89
C ARG A 142 -5.34 7.40 9.33
N VAL A 143 -5.71 6.40 10.12
CA VAL A 143 -4.78 5.35 10.56
C VAL A 143 -4.27 4.57 9.35
N TYR A 144 -5.15 4.15 8.45
CA TYR A 144 -4.75 3.42 7.24
C TYR A 144 -3.84 4.25 6.34
N ARG A 145 -4.17 5.53 6.15
CA ARG A 145 -3.31 6.45 5.40
C ARG A 145 -1.92 6.55 6.01
N GLU A 146 -1.82 6.67 7.34
CA GLU A 146 -0.54 6.75 8.02
C GLU A 146 0.26 5.45 7.91
N VAL A 147 -0.40 4.29 8.05
CA VAL A 147 0.23 2.97 7.86
C VAL A 147 0.85 2.87 6.46
N ILE A 148 0.11 3.24 5.41
CA ILE A 148 0.61 3.19 4.04
C ILE A 148 1.77 4.17 3.83
N LYS A 149 1.68 5.38 4.38
CA LYS A 149 2.77 6.38 4.33
C LYS A 149 4.05 5.87 4.98
N GLN A 150 3.93 5.29 6.18
CA GLN A 150 5.07 4.71 6.88
C GLN A 150 5.64 3.50 6.12
N GLY A 151 4.78 2.71 5.46
CA GLY A 151 5.19 1.64 4.54
C GLY A 151 6.07 2.14 3.39
N ILE A 152 5.64 3.20 2.70
CA ILE A 152 6.43 3.83 1.62
C ILE A 152 7.79 4.33 2.12
N GLU A 153 7.81 5.03 3.26
CA GLU A 153 9.05 5.56 3.84
C GLU A 153 10.00 4.43 4.24
N PHE A 154 9.46 3.36 4.84
CA PHE A 154 10.24 2.17 5.20
C PHE A 154 10.83 1.49 3.97
N ASN A 155 10.03 1.33 2.92
CA ASN A 155 10.45 0.76 1.63
C ASN A 155 11.62 1.56 1.03
N ARG A 156 11.51 2.89 0.98
CA ARG A 156 12.56 3.79 0.46
C ARG A 156 13.87 3.60 1.22
N ARG A 157 13.82 3.67 2.55
CA ARG A 157 15.01 3.53 3.41
C ARG A 157 15.71 2.20 3.22
N LEU A 158 14.97 1.08 3.21
CA LEU A 158 15.58 -0.24 3.04
C LEU A 158 16.09 -0.48 1.62
N ASN A 159 15.39 0.02 0.60
CA ASN A 159 15.83 -0.11 -0.78
C ASN A 159 17.16 0.65 -1.00
N GLU A 160 17.25 1.91 -0.53
CA GLU A 160 18.47 2.71 -0.59
C GLU A 160 19.65 2.07 0.14
N LEU A 161 19.43 1.55 1.35
CA LEU A 161 20.46 0.84 2.11
C LEU A 161 20.95 -0.44 1.41
N SER A 162 20.09 -1.10 0.64
CA SER A 162 20.47 -2.29 -0.13
C SER A 162 21.31 -1.93 -1.36
N LEU A 163 20.99 -0.81 -2.03
CA LEU A 163 21.67 -0.33 -3.24
C LEU A 163 22.99 0.41 -2.95
N GLN A 164 23.12 1.07 -1.79
CA GLN A 164 24.39 1.69 -1.38
C GLN A 164 25.49 0.66 -1.08
N LYS A 165 25.13 -0.60 -0.82
CA LYS A 165 26.09 -1.70 -0.60
C LYS A 165 26.48 -2.44 -1.87
N THR A 166 25.83 -2.13 -2.99
CA THR A 166 26.10 -2.75 -4.31
C THR A 166 26.94 -1.87 -5.23
N GLY A 167 27.07 -0.57 -4.92
CA GLY A 167 27.89 0.42 -5.65
C GLY A 167 29.37 0.46 -5.25
#